data_AF-A0A5K1E2L0-F1
#
_entry.id   AF-A0A5K1E2L0-F1
#
_cell.length_a   1.000
_cell.length_b   1.000
_cell.length_c   1.000
_cell.angle_alpha   90.00
_cell.angle_beta   90.00
_cell.angle_gamma   90.00
#
_symmetry.space_group_name_H-M   'P 1'
#
loop_
_entity.id
_entity.type
_entity.pdbx_description
1 polymer ?
#
loop_
_entity_poly.entity_id
_entity_poly.type
_entity_poly.pdbx_seq_one_letter_code
_entity_poly.pdbx_strand_id
1 'polypeptide(L)'
;YPDDRFDRIWTPDYDSYGTPYNTSEKIVESERSPFFALPSVVMQTAVYQLGGINISWLGGADRSFYVFLEFADILPTLSGTQRQMQVLENGQYWGEVNVSNLSPSILYSTSPSSAPQFTFSIQSANDSDEGAVLNSFEVYEVLTLSGSTTDAGD
;
A
#
# COMPACT_ATOMS: atom_id res chain seq x y z
N TYR A 1 -1.41 4.54 18.86
CA TYR A 1 -2.54 5.16 19.56
C TYR A 1 -2.40 6.69 19.54
N PRO A 2 -3.47 7.47 19.28
CA PRO A 2 -4.87 7.06 19.16
C PRO A 2 -5.36 6.77 17.75
N ASP A 3 -4.58 7.12 16.72
CA ASP A 3 -5.12 7.17 15.35
C ASP A 3 -5.16 5.82 14.62
N ASP A 4 -4.41 4.83 15.10
CA ASP A 4 -4.43 3.45 14.61
C ASP A 4 -4.90 2.51 15.73
N ARG A 5 -5.98 1.76 15.50
CA ARG A 5 -6.54 0.80 16.47
C ARG A 5 -5.68 -0.43 16.71
N PHE A 6 -4.73 -0.70 15.83
CA PHE A 6 -3.73 -1.77 15.98
C PHE A 6 -2.38 -1.23 16.45
N ASP A 7 -2.29 0.07 16.78
CA ASP A 7 -1.08 0.73 17.30
C ASP A 7 0.16 0.56 16.41
N ARG A 8 -0.02 0.37 15.10
CA ARG A 8 1.10 0.33 14.15
C ARG A 8 1.77 1.69 14.07
N ILE A 9 3.07 1.66 13.80
CA ILE A 9 3.89 2.86 13.57
C ILE A 9 4.02 3.05 12.07
N TRP A 10 3.57 4.21 11.59
CA TRP A 10 3.68 4.61 10.20
C TRP A 10 4.83 5.60 10.06
N THR A 11 5.77 5.31 9.17
CA THR A 11 6.93 6.18 8.91
C THR A 11 6.70 6.93 7.60
N PRO A 12 6.84 8.27 7.57
CA PRO A 12 6.76 9.03 6.33
C PRO A 12 7.78 8.55 5.31
N ASP A 13 7.45 8.67 4.03
CA ASP A 13 8.36 8.32 2.94
C ASP A 13 9.43 9.39 2.67
N TYR A 14 9.31 10.57 3.30
CA TYR A 14 10.21 11.72 3.11
C TYR A 14 10.34 12.13 1.64
N ASP A 15 9.22 12.17 0.92
CA ASP A 15 9.12 12.57 -0.49
C ASP A 15 9.90 11.66 -1.46
N SER A 16 10.10 10.39 -1.08
CA SER A 16 10.90 9.44 -1.86
C SER A 16 10.17 8.90 -3.10
N TYR A 17 8.84 8.91 -3.11
CA TYR A 17 8.06 8.14 -4.08
C TYR A 17 7.20 8.97 -5.03
N GLY A 18 7.06 10.27 -4.83
CA GLY A 18 6.27 11.14 -5.71
C GLY A 18 6.05 12.53 -5.13
N THR A 19 5.05 13.23 -5.67
CA THR A 19 4.65 14.54 -5.15
C THR A 19 3.67 14.33 -3.98
N PRO A 20 4.01 14.75 -2.76
CA PRO A 20 3.12 14.58 -1.61
C PRO A 20 1.87 15.46 -1.73
N TYR A 21 0.75 14.95 -1.26
CA TYR A 21 -0.51 15.67 -1.11
C TYR A 21 -1.18 15.25 0.20
N ASN A 22 -1.87 16.18 0.84
CA ASN A 22 -2.67 15.90 2.02
C ASN A 22 -4.03 16.59 1.95
N THR A 23 -4.98 16.05 2.70
CA THR A 23 -6.32 16.61 2.83
C THR A 23 -6.81 16.55 4.27
N SER A 24 -7.70 17.47 4.64
CA SER A 24 -8.47 17.39 5.88
C SER A 24 -9.83 16.72 5.71
N GLU A 25 -10.19 16.33 4.48
CA GLU A 25 -11.47 15.70 4.17
C GLU A 25 -11.61 14.35 4.87
N LYS A 26 -12.85 13.99 5.20
CA LYS A 26 -13.15 12.74 5.88
C LYS A 26 -12.97 11.55 4.94
N ILE A 27 -12.19 10.57 5.39
CA ILE A 27 -12.07 9.26 4.73
C ILE A 27 -13.32 8.42 5.02
N VAL A 28 -13.92 7.88 3.96
CA VAL A 28 -15.11 7.02 4.00
C VAL A 28 -14.67 5.57 3.92
N GLU A 29 -14.75 4.87 5.06
CA GLU A 29 -14.41 3.46 5.15
C GLU A 29 -15.18 2.62 4.11
N SER A 30 -14.44 1.80 3.35
CA SER A 30 -15.00 0.79 2.44
C SER A 30 -15.25 -0.53 3.18
N GLU A 31 -16.02 -1.46 2.59
CA GLU A 31 -16.29 -2.78 3.21
C GLU A 31 -15.04 -3.60 3.56
N ARG A 32 -13.90 -3.35 2.88
CA ARG A 32 -12.61 -4.02 3.15
C ARG A 32 -11.74 -3.27 4.16
N SER A 33 -11.90 -1.95 4.26
CA SER A 33 -11.21 -1.10 5.23
C SER A 33 -11.31 -1.58 6.69
N PRO A 34 -12.46 -2.08 7.22
CA PRO A 34 -12.56 -2.45 8.63
C PRO A 34 -11.73 -3.68 9.03
N PHE A 35 -11.36 -4.55 8.07
CA PHE A 35 -10.52 -5.72 8.35
C PHE A 35 -9.06 -5.35 8.58
N PHE A 36 -8.53 -4.42 7.77
CA PHE A 36 -7.14 -3.94 7.86
C PHE A 36 -6.99 -2.70 8.76
N ALA A 37 -8.12 -2.09 9.13
CA ALA A 37 -8.22 -0.93 10.00
C ALA A 37 -7.25 0.20 9.62
N LEU A 38 -7.24 0.57 8.35
CA LEU A 38 -6.36 1.60 7.82
C LEU A 38 -6.62 2.94 8.52
N PRO A 39 -5.61 3.55 9.18
CA PRO A 39 -5.81 4.81 9.89
C PRO A 39 -6.19 5.95 8.96
N SER A 40 -7.24 6.69 9.29
CA SER A 40 -7.68 7.84 8.49
C SER A 40 -6.57 8.87 8.26
N VAL A 41 -5.71 9.11 9.27
CA VAL A 41 -4.59 10.06 9.16
C VAL A 41 -3.55 9.65 8.13
N VAL A 42 -3.36 8.34 7.91
CA VAL A 42 -2.48 7.80 6.85
C VAL A 42 -3.18 7.95 5.50
N MET A 43 -4.46 7.54 5.42
CA MET A 43 -5.24 7.61 4.18
C MET A 43 -5.57 9.05 3.74
N GLN A 44 -5.38 10.05 4.61
CA GLN A 44 -5.47 11.49 4.29
C GLN A 44 -4.21 12.06 3.64
N THR A 45 -3.16 11.25 3.51
CA THR A 45 -1.93 11.59 2.81
C THR A 45 -1.71 10.63 1.64
N ALA A 46 -1.11 11.13 0.57
CA ALA A 46 -0.73 10.32 -0.58
C ALA A 46 0.41 10.96 -1.36
N VAL A 47 1.07 10.14 -2.17
CA VAL A 47 1.97 10.61 -3.23
C VAL A 47 1.32 10.42 -4.59
N TYR A 48 1.56 11.36 -5.49
CA TYR A 48 1.11 11.33 -6.89
C TYR A 48 2.28 11.38 -7.86
N GLN A 49 2.19 10.62 -8.96
CA GLN A 49 3.23 10.61 -10.00
C GLN A 49 2.67 10.24 -11.38
N LEU A 50 2.95 11.07 -12.39
CA LEU A 50 2.48 10.85 -13.77
C LEU A 50 3.11 9.61 -14.41
N GLY A 51 4.42 9.43 -14.19
CA GLY A 51 5.17 8.29 -14.74
C GLY A 51 5.01 6.97 -13.97
N GLY A 52 4.12 6.94 -12.97
CA GLY A 52 3.99 5.81 -12.05
C GLY A 52 4.91 5.91 -10.82
N ILE A 53 4.53 5.21 -9.77
CA ILE A 53 5.24 5.15 -8.49
C ILE A 53 6.06 3.86 -8.46
N ASN A 54 7.33 3.92 -8.07
CA ASN A 54 8.20 2.76 -7.98
C ASN A 54 8.74 2.59 -6.56
N ILE A 55 8.46 1.44 -5.94
CA ILE A 55 9.00 1.03 -4.64
C ILE A 55 9.98 -0.11 -4.88
N SER A 56 11.12 -0.10 -4.20
CA SER A 56 12.08 -1.20 -4.31
C SER A 56 12.85 -1.45 -3.03
N TRP A 57 13.20 -2.72 -2.81
CA TRP A 57 14.05 -3.16 -1.72
C TRP A 57 14.75 -4.48 -2.06
N LEU A 58 15.80 -4.81 -1.30
CA LEU A 58 16.48 -6.10 -1.42
C LEU A 58 15.69 -7.18 -0.67
N GLY A 59 15.31 -8.24 -1.38
CA GLY A 59 14.61 -9.37 -0.79
C GLY A 59 15.57 -10.40 -0.20
N GLY A 60 16.67 -10.71 -0.88
CA GLY A 60 17.60 -11.78 -0.48
C GLY A 60 17.16 -13.18 -0.93
N ALA A 61 18.03 -14.17 -0.75
CA ALA A 61 17.84 -15.51 -1.32
C ALA A 61 16.81 -16.38 -0.57
N ASP A 62 16.74 -16.25 0.76
CA ASP A 62 15.97 -17.16 1.63
C ASP A 62 14.87 -16.43 2.41
N ARG A 63 14.40 -15.30 1.88
CA ARG A 63 13.33 -14.50 2.51
C ARG A 63 12.13 -14.44 1.58
N SER A 64 10.96 -14.45 2.19
CA SER A 64 9.70 -14.25 1.49
C SER A 64 8.91 -13.16 2.15
N PHE A 65 8.13 -12.39 1.38
CA PHE A 65 7.42 -11.22 1.89
C PHE A 65 5.95 -11.25 1.50
N TYR A 66 5.11 -10.77 2.39
CA TYR A 66 3.78 -10.27 2.06
C TYR A 66 3.85 -8.76 1.85
N VAL A 67 3.10 -8.26 0.88
CA VAL A 67 3.04 -6.85 0.52
C VAL A 67 1.59 -6.40 0.51
N PHE A 68 1.34 -5.23 1.09
CA PHE A 68 0.07 -4.54 1.13
C PHE A 68 0.28 -3.14 0.58
N LEU A 69 -0.54 -2.74 -0.39
CA LEU A 69 -0.53 -1.41 -0.98
C LEU A 69 -1.89 -0.78 -0.73
N GLU A 70 -1.91 0.37 -0.08
CA GLU A 70 -3.13 1.07 0.31
C GLU A 70 -3.37 2.33 -0.53
N PHE A 71 -4.60 2.49 -0.98
CA PHE A 71 -4.99 3.52 -1.94
C PHE A 71 -6.26 4.24 -1.51
N ALA A 72 -6.30 5.54 -1.72
CA ALA A 72 -7.47 6.41 -1.70
C ALA A 72 -7.12 7.65 -2.51
N ASP A 73 -7.96 8.03 -3.47
CA ASP A 73 -7.72 9.29 -4.17
C ASP A 73 -8.18 10.44 -3.26
N ILE A 74 -7.28 11.34 -2.92
CA ILE A 74 -7.54 12.46 -2.01
C ILE A 74 -7.50 13.82 -2.71
N LEU A 75 -7.35 13.85 -4.04
CA LEU A 75 -7.44 15.11 -4.77
C LEU A 75 -8.87 15.69 -4.69
N PRO A 76 -9.01 17.03 -4.69
CA PRO A 76 -10.31 17.69 -4.73
C PRO A 76 -11.04 17.27 -6.01
N THR A 77 -12.21 16.70 -5.85
CA THR A 77 -12.95 16.10 -6.96
C THR A 77 -13.36 17.14 -7.99
N LEU A 78 -12.94 17.00 -9.26
CA LEU A 78 -13.56 17.73 -10.38
C LEU A 78 -14.68 16.94 -11.07
N SER A 79 -14.79 15.62 -10.90
CA SER A 79 -15.79 14.83 -11.69
C SER A 79 -16.02 13.36 -11.27
N GLY A 80 -15.89 12.99 -10.00
CA GLY A 80 -16.22 11.61 -9.54
C GLY A 80 -15.43 10.51 -10.25
N THR A 81 -14.26 10.83 -10.79
CA THR A 81 -13.43 9.92 -11.57
C THR A 81 -12.81 8.86 -10.65
N GLN A 82 -13.14 7.59 -10.92
CA GLN A 82 -12.41 6.46 -10.37
C GLN A 82 -11.14 6.25 -11.17
N ARG A 83 -10.03 5.96 -10.48
CA ARG A 83 -8.80 5.54 -11.14
C ARG A 83 -8.69 4.03 -11.06
N GLN A 84 -8.15 3.42 -12.10
CA GLN A 84 -7.69 2.04 -12.02
C GLN A 84 -6.18 2.04 -11.91
N MET A 85 -5.65 1.53 -10.80
CA MET A 85 -4.21 1.36 -10.60
C MET A 85 -3.84 -0.07 -10.98
N GLN A 86 -2.91 -0.21 -11.91
CA GLN A 86 -2.27 -1.48 -12.22
C GLN A 86 -0.92 -1.54 -11.49
N VAL A 87 -0.64 -2.69 -10.90
CA VAL A 87 0.59 -2.93 -10.15
C VAL A 87 1.36 -4.09 -10.76
N LEU A 88 2.66 -3.86 -10.96
CA LEU A 88 3.61 -4.87 -11.42
C LEU A 88 4.63 -5.16 -10.34
N GLU A 89 4.86 -6.45 -10.07
CA GLU A 89 5.94 -6.95 -9.23
C GLU A 89 7.05 -7.47 -10.16
N ASN A 90 8.24 -6.89 -10.07
CA ASN A 90 9.40 -7.24 -10.91
C ASN A 90 9.07 -7.25 -12.42
N GLY A 91 8.24 -6.30 -12.85
CA GLY A 91 7.79 -6.15 -14.23
C GLY A 91 6.73 -7.16 -14.69
N GLN A 92 6.24 -8.02 -13.80
CA GLN A 92 5.14 -8.94 -14.07
C GLN A 92 3.85 -8.42 -13.43
N TYR A 93 2.71 -8.65 -14.07
CA TYR A 93 1.42 -8.25 -13.53
C TYR A 93 1.17 -8.88 -12.16
N TRP A 94 0.97 -8.04 -11.15
CA TRP A 94 0.69 -8.45 -9.77
C TRP A 94 -0.79 -8.31 -9.44
N GLY A 95 -1.41 -7.23 -9.89
CA GLY A 95 -2.84 -7.00 -9.72
C GLY A 95 -3.28 -5.61 -10.16
N GLU A 96 -4.56 -5.34 -9.96
CA GLU A 96 -5.16 -4.04 -10.20
C GLU A 96 -6.20 -3.71 -9.14
N VAL A 97 -6.43 -2.42 -8.93
CA VAL A 97 -7.39 -1.93 -7.96
C VAL A 97 -8.06 -0.65 -8.44
N ASN A 98 -9.38 -0.58 -8.27
CA ASN A 98 -10.12 0.66 -8.46
C ASN A 98 -9.95 1.53 -7.22
N VAL A 99 -9.48 2.75 -7.43
CA VAL A 99 -9.26 3.76 -6.41
C VAL A 99 -10.36 4.80 -6.55
N SER A 100 -11.10 4.98 -5.45
CA SER A 100 -12.20 5.94 -5.37
C SER A 100 -11.81 7.12 -4.49
N ASN A 101 -12.45 8.25 -4.72
CA ASN A 101 -12.17 9.46 -3.96
C ASN A 101 -12.59 9.30 -2.49
N LEU A 102 -11.67 9.64 -1.59
CA LEU A 102 -11.80 9.55 -0.13
C LEU A 102 -12.21 8.17 0.40
N SER A 103 -12.13 7.11 -0.41
CA SER A 103 -12.55 5.76 0.00
C SER A 103 -11.40 4.77 -0.13
N PRO A 104 -10.90 4.20 0.99
CA PRO A 104 -9.76 3.31 0.97
C PRO A 104 -10.01 2.01 0.23
N SER A 105 -9.05 1.61 -0.59
CA SER A 105 -8.93 0.27 -1.17
C SER A 105 -7.53 -0.27 -0.91
N ILE A 106 -7.39 -1.59 -1.00
CA ILE A 106 -6.15 -2.28 -0.71
C ILE A 106 -5.92 -3.38 -1.75
N LEU A 107 -4.69 -3.44 -2.25
CA LEU A 107 -4.20 -4.55 -3.06
C LEU A 107 -3.09 -5.24 -2.26
N TYR A 108 -3.22 -6.54 -2.05
CA TYR A 108 -2.34 -7.27 -1.16
C TYR A 108 -2.05 -8.68 -1.65
N SER A 109 -0.90 -9.21 -1.26
CA SER A 109 -0.50 -10.58 -1.53
C SER A 109 -1.29 -11.57 -0.66
N THR A 110 -1.80 -12.65 -1.25
CA THR A 110 -2.44 -13.77 -0.53
C THR A 110 -1.48 -14.92 -0.22
N SER A 111 -0.30 -14.91 -0.84
CA SER A 111 0.83 -15.81 -0.60
C SER A 111 2.12 -15.01 -0.64
N PRO A 112 3.15 -15.37 0.15
CA PRO A 112 4.39 -14.62 0.16
C PRO A 112 5.20 -14.93 -1.11
N SER A 113 5.93 -13.94 -1.61
CA SER A 113 6.83 -14.09 -2.76
C SER A 113 8.29 -13.94 -2.35
N SER A 114 9.20 -14.53 -3.12
CA SER A 114 10.66 -14.47 -2.92
C SER A 114 11.34 -13.98 -4.18
N ALA A 115 12.22 -13.00 -4.04
CA ALA A 115 13.06 -12.48 -5.11
C ALA A 115 14.34 -11.88 -4.52
N PRO A 116 15.48 -11.92 -5.24
CA PRO A 116 16.71 -11.25 -4.80
C PRO A 116 16.50 -9.75 -4.54
N GLN A 117 15.66 -9.14 -5.36
CA GLN A 117 15.21 -7.75 -5.27
C GLN A 117 13.73 -7.69 -5.63
N PHE A 118 13.01 -6.82 -4.94
CA PHE A 118 11.63 -6.47 -5.25
C PHE A 118 11.58 -5.08 -5.87
N THR A 119 10.79 -4.96 -6.93
CA THR A 119 10.37 -3.70 -7.51
C THR A 119 8.86 -3.76 -7.72
N PHE A 120 8.13 -2.85 -7.09
CA PHE A 120 6.71 -2.65 -7.30
C PHE A 120 6.51 -1.37 -8.10
N SER A 121 5.94 -1.50 -9.30
CA SER A 121 5.60 -0.40 -10.18
C SER A 121 4.10 -0.21 -10.20
N ILE A 122 3.63 0.95 -9.76
CA ILE A 122 2.22 1.32 -9.69
C ILE A 122 1.96 2.35 -10.77
N GLN A 123 1.03 2.05 -11.68
CA GLN A 123 0.70 2.90 -12.81
C GLN A 123 -0.81 3.09 -12.93
N SER A 124 -1.22 4.28 -13.36
CA SER A 124 -2.61 4.49 -13.77
C SER A 124 -2.85 3.72 -15.07
N ALA A 125 -3.87 2.87 -15.10
CA ALA A 125 -4.31 2.18 -16.31
C ALA A 125 -5.17 3.08 -17.21
N ASN A 126 -5.67 4.20 -16.67
CA ASN A 126 -6.44 5.19 -17.42
C ASN A 126 -5.52 6.37 -17.80
N ASP A 127 -5.70 6.89 -19.02
CA ASP A 127 -5.11 8.15 -19.47
C ASP A 127 -5.77 9.32 -18.71
N SER A 128 -5.34 9.54 -17.46
CA SER A 128 -5.74 10.67 -16.63
C SER A 128 -4.52 11.54 -16.35
N ASP A 129 -4.69 12.86 -16.41
CA ASP A 129 -3.63 13.88 -16.23
C ASP A 129 -3.02 13.88 -14.82
N GLU A 130 -3.53 13.06 -13.90
CA GLU A 130 -3.15 13.06 -12.50
C GLU A 130 -2.32 11.82 -12.07
N GLY A 131 -2.06 10.87 -12.98
CA GLY A 131 -1.11 9.76 -12.76
C GLY A 131 -1.49 8.70 -11.71
N ALA A 132 -0.46 8.00 -11.21
CA ALA A 132 -0.59 7.01 -10.13
C ALA A 132 -0.69 7.69 -8.76
N VAL A 133 -1.37 7.02 -7.83
CA VAL A 133 -1.54 7.44 -6.43
C VAL A 133 -1.17 6.30 -5.50
N LEU A 134 -0.59 6.61 -4.34
CA LEU A 134 -0.35 5.66 -3.25
C LEU A 134 -0.41 6.40 -1.91
N ASN A 135 -1.09 5.84 -0.92
CA ASN A 135 -1.17 6.42 0.43
C ASN A 135 -0.13 5.82 1.36
N SER A 136 -0.01 4.50 1.34
CA SER A 136 0.96 3.78 2.15
C SER A 136 1.21 2.37 1.59
N PHE A 137 2.19 1.70 2.16
CA PHE A 137 2.41 0.28 1.95
C PHE A 137 2.97 -0.38 3.21
N GLU A 138 2.67 -1.66 3.40
CA GLU A 138 3.24 -2.50 4.44
C GLU A 138 3.98 -3.69 3.81
N VAL A 139 5.14 -4.06 4.37
CA VAL A 139 5.93 -5.22 3.94
C VAL A 139 6.21 -6.10 5.15
N TYR A 140 5.80 -7.36 5.09
CA TYR A 140 5.97 -8.34 6.17
C TYR A 140 6.87 -9.48 5.72
N GLU A 141 8.01 -9.67 6.37
CA GLU A 141 8.90 -10.81 6.14
C GLU A 141 8.35 -12.08 6.82
N VAL A 142 8.36 -13.21 6.09
CA VAL A 142 8.04 -14.52 6.64
C VAL A 142 9.21 -15.02 7.46
N LEU A 143 9.00 -15.14 8.78
CA LEU A 143 9.97 -15.74 9.68
C LEU A 143 9.82 -17.27 9.66
N THR A 144 10.81 -17.97 9.13
CA THR A 144 10.90 -19.42 9.25
C THR A 144 11.46 -19.76 10.64
N LEU A 145 10.60 -20.21 11.55
CA LEU A 145 11.02 -20.61 12.88
C LEU A 145 11.52 -22.05 12.87
N SER A 146 12.85 -22.24 12.82
CA SER A 146 13.51 -23.52 13.02
C SER A 146 13.66 -23.85 14.52
N GLY A 147 12.54 -24.19 15.17
CA GLY A 147 12.48 -24.91 16.45
C GLY A 147 12.66 -24.11 17.75
N SER A 148 11.64 -24.12 18.61
CA SER A 148 11.71 -24.66 19.97
C SER A 148 10.27 -24.83 20.48
N THR A 149 9.96 -26.02 20.99
CA THR A 149 8.78 -26.26 21.83
C THR A 149 8.69 -25.16 22.88
N THR A 150 7.49 -24.61 23.10
CA THR A 150 7.23 -23.88 24.34
C THR A 150 7.52 -24.84 25.48
N ASP A 151 8.44 -24.45 26.35
CA ASP A 151 8.65 -25.13 27.62
C ASP A 151 7.29 -25.22 28.32
N ALA A 152 6.80 -26.43 28.54
CA ALA A 152 5.62 -26.66 29.35
C ALA A 152 6.05 -26.46 30.81
N GLY A 153 6.20 -25.20 31.21
CA GLY A 153 6.64 -24.82 32.55
C GLY A 153 5.58 -25.15 33.60
N ASP A 154 5.97 -26.11 34.46
CA ASP A 154 5.49 -26.57 35.79
C ASP A 154 4.05 -27.10 35.96
#